data_AF-A0A662T5H7-F1
#
_entry.id   AF-A0A662T5H7-F1
#
_cell.length_a   1.000
_cell.length_b   1.000
_cell.length_c   1.000
_cell.angle_alpha   90.00
_cell.angle_beta   90.00
_cell.angle_gamma   90.00
#
_symmetry.space_group_name_H-M   'P 1'
#
loop_
_entity.id
_entity.type
_entity.pdbx_description
1 polymer ?
#
loop_
_entity_poly.entity_id
_entity_poly.type
_entity_poly.pdbx_seq_one_letter_code
_entity_poly.pdbx_strand_id
1 'polypeptide(L)'
;MAIQIEYNIQELIKIGRLLYSRNYVYGSAGNLSAKISDNMILIKRSGAILGELKPKDLLLVDITAKKPDNVSIDYSIHRKIYQLDDRIKYVIHAHPRYIVLATILHDSIPLSTFDEKIMFREEIHFIHVDKHQELEKLISEQDVKRRYIIEKRHG
;
A
#
# COMPACT_ATOMS: atom_id res chain seq x y z
N MET A 1 -10.31 -8.76 20.62
CA MET A 1 -9.48 -7.62 20.14
C MET A 1 -7.98 -7.94 20.15
N ALA A 2 -7.37 -8.34 21.28
CA ALA A 2 -5.94 -8.68 21.34
C ALA A 2 -5.49 -9.79 20.36
N ILE A 3 -6.24 -10.90 20.28
CA ILE A 3 -5.95 -12.01 19.35
C ILE A 3 -5.94 -11.54 17.89
N GLN A 4 -6.85 -10.63 17.50
CA GLN A 4 -6.91 -10.11 16.14
C GLN A 4 -5.71 -9.21 15.81
N ILE A 5 -5.24 -8.43 16.78
CA ILE A 5 -4.04 -7.59 16.62
C ILE A 5 -2.81 -8.48 16.44
N GLU A 6 -2.62 -9.48 17.30
CA GLU A 6 -1.53 -10.45 17.20
C GLU A 6 -1.52 -11.14 15.84
N TYR A 7 -2.68 -11.63 15.38
CA TYR A 7 -2.82 -12.25 14.06
C TYR A 7 -2.39 -11.31 12.93
N ASN A 8 -2.89 -10.07 12.92
CA ASN A 8 -2.53 -9.08 11.90
C ASN A 8 -1.03 -8.75 11.93
N ILE A 9 -0.42 -8.67 13.11
CA ILE A 9 1.04 -8.47 13.25
C ILE A 9 1.80 -9.58 12.54
N GLN A 10 1.44 -10.83 12.78
CA GLN A 10 2.12 -11.98 12.16
C GLN A 10 1.92 -12.00 10.63
N GLU A 11 0.70 -11.72 10.16
CA GLU A 11 0.43 -11.67 8.72
C GLU A 11 1.18 -10.51 8.03
N LEU A 12 1.24 -9.32 8.63
CA LEU A 12 1.99 -8.19 8.08
C LEU A 12 3.49 -8.49 8.02
N ILE A 13 4.07 -9.12 9.05
CA ILE A 13 5.48 -9.55 9.05
C ILE A 13 5.74 -10.56 7.93
N LYS A 14 4.85 -11.55 7.79
CA LYS A 14 4.93 -12.57 6.74
C LYS A 14 4.86 -11.97 5.33
N ILE A 15 3.92 -11.06 5.09
CA ILE A 15 3.79 -10.34 3.81
C ILE A 15 5.00 -9.45 3.55
N GLY A 16 5.50 -8.74 4.56
CA GLY A 16 6.73 -7.95 4.44
C GLY A 16 7.93 -8.77 3.97
N ARG A 17 8.16 -9.95 4.58
CA ARG A 17 9.18 -10.92 4.16
C ARG A 17 8.98 -11.39 2.72
N LEU A 18 7.73 -11.66 2.34
CA LEU A 18 7.39 -12.16 1.01
C LEU A 18 7.61 -11.12 -0.09
N LEU A 19 7.27 -9.86 0.16
CA LEU A 19 7.53 -8.75 -0.76
C LEU A 19 9.04 -8.54 -0.95
N TYR A 20 9.79 -8.60 0.16
CA TYR A 20 11.24 -8.43 0.14
C TYR A 20 11.93 -9.58 -0.60
N SER A 21 11.56 -10.85 -0.34
CA SER A 21 12.15 -12.01 -1.01
C SER A 21 11.87 -12.07 -2.50
N ARG A 22 10.76 -11.48 -2.95
CA ARG A 22 10.42 -11.31 -4.38
C ARG A 22 11.05 -10.08 -5.02
N ASN A 23 11.87 -9.33 -4.31
CA ASN A 23 12.46 -8.07 -4.77
C ASN A 23 11.42 -7.02 -5.20
N TYR A 24 10.23 -7.04 -4.60
CA TYR A 24 9.20 -6.01 -4.85
C TYR A 24 9.45 -4.75 -4.02
N VAL A 25 10.33 -4.82 -3.03
CA VAL A 25 10.77 -3.69 -2.20
C VAL A 25 12.25 -3.85 -1.89
N TYR A 26 12.92 -2.76 -1.57
CA TYR A 26 14.34 -2.72 -1.23
C TYR A 26 14.60 -1.72 -0.11
N GLY A 27 15.60 -1.98 0.73
CA GLY A 27 15.88 -1.15 1.91
C GLY A 27 14.63 -0.91 2.76
N SER A 28 14.39 0.35 3.11
CA SER A 28 13.20 0.76 3.88
C SER A 28 11.99 1.12 3.00
N ALA A 29 12.04 0.92 1.68
CA ALA A 29 10.93 1.23 0.78
C ALA A 29 9.70 0.34 1.02
N GLY A 30 8.57 0.77 0.46
CA GLY A 30 7.28 0.11 0.62
C GLY A 30 6.65 0.32 2.01
N ASN A 31 5.37 -0.03 2.10
CA ASN A 31 4.60 0.08 3.33
C ASN A 31 3.52 -0.98 3.41
N LEU A 32 3.00 -1.21 4.62
CA LEU A 32 1.83 -2.05 4.82
C LEU A 32 1.05 -1.60 6.06
N SER A 33 -0.26 -1.81 6.00
CA SER A 33 -1.15 -1.62 7.14
C SER A 33 -2.29 -2.63 7.16
N ALA A 34 -2.87 -2.81 8.34
CA ALA A 34 -4.07 -3.62 8.56
C ALA A 34 -5.11 -2.84 9.39
N LYS A 35 -6.39 -2.91 9.00
CA LYS A 35 -7.51 -2.35 9.75
C LYS A 35 -7.81 -3.24 10.96
N ILE A 36 -7.92 -2.63 12.14
CA ILE A 36 -8.20 -3.31 13.41
C ILE A 36 -9.63 -2.99 13.87
N SER A 37 -10.06 -1.75 13.67
CA SER A 37 -11.43 -1.29 13.85
C SER A 37 -11.70 -0.12 12.90
N ASP A 38 -12.87 0.50 12.97
CA ASP A 38 -13.21 1.63 12.09
C ASP A 38 -12.23 2.79 12.17
N ASN A 39 -11.66 3.03 13.35
CA ASN A 39 -10.74 4.13 13.57
C ASN A 39 -9.30 3.70 13.81
N MET A 40 -9.01 2.40 13.93
CA MET A 40 -7.66 1.92 14.31
C MET A 40 -7.04 1.07 13.22
N ILE A 41 -5.79 1.35 12.89
CA ILE A 41 -4.97 0.54 11.99
C ILE A 41 -3.63 0.17 12.63
N LEU A 42 -3.08 -0.99 12.27
CA LEU A 42 -1.66 -1.28 12.40
C LEU A 42 -0.94 -0.76 11.16
N ILE A 43 0.17 -0.05 11.31
CA ILE A 43 0.98 0.42 10.17
C ILE A 43 2.47 0.31 10.46
N LYS A 44 3.25 0.04 9.41
CA LYS A 44 4.72 0.03 9.48
C LYS A 44 5.28 1.39 9.96
N ARG A 45 6.16 1.35 10.97
CA ARG A 45 6.96 2.50 11.44
C ARG A 45 7.89 3.02 10.34
N SER A 46 8.13 4.33 10.32
CA SER A 46 9.13 4.93 9.42
C SER A 46 10.52 4.30 9.61
N GLY A 47 11.24 4.11 8.50
CA GLY A 47 12.60 3.54 8.48
C GLY A 47 12.70 2.02 8.72
N ALA A 48 11.63 1.34 9.11
CA ALA A 48 11.67 -0.12 9.24
C ALA A 48 11.84 -0.81 7.87
N ILE A 49 12.45 -1.99 7.84
CA ILE A 49 12.65 -2.79 6.63
C ILE A 49 11.56 -3.87 6.57
N LEU A 50 10.80 -3.94 5.48
CA LEU A 50 9.68 -4.89 5.33
C LEU A 50 10.12 -6.36 5.50
N GLY A 51 11.31 -6.70 5.01
CA GLY A 51 11.89 -8.04 5.14
C GLY A 51 12.28 -8.44 6.57
N GLU A 52 12.43 -7.47 7.47
CA GLU A 52 12.97 -7.68 8.83
C GLU A 52 12.01 -7.20 9.93
N LEU A 53 10.74 -6.99 9.60
CA LEU A 53 9.75 -6.48 10.56
C LEU A 53 9.70 -7.33 11.82
N LYS A 54 9.68 -6.64 12.96
CA LYS A 54 9.36 -7.18 14.29
C LYS A 54 8.03 -6.59 14.76
N PRO A 55 7.34 -7.22 15.73
CA PRO A 55 6.08 -6.69 16.26
C PRO A 55 6.16 -5.21 16.69
N LYS A 56 7.27 -4.80 17.31
CA LYS A 56 7.53 -3.41 17.74
C LYS A 56 7.65 -2.39 16.59
N ASP A 57 7.73 -2.85 15.35
CA ASP A 57 7.85 -2.01 14.15
C ASP A 57 6.47 -1.75 13.50
N LEU A 58 5.41 -2.36 14.04
CA LEU A 58 4.02 -2.12 13.65
C LEU A 58 3.34 -1.28 14.74
N LEU A 59 2.92 -0.07 14.35
CA LEU A 59 2.30 0.89 15.24
C LEU A 59 0.79 0.80 15.14
N LEU A 60 0.11 0.67 16.27
CA LEU A 60 -1.34 0.82 16.35
C LEU A 60 -1.67 2.31 16.42
N VAL A 61 -2.41 2.82 15.43
CA VAL A 61 -2.69 4.25 15.28
C VAL A 61 -4.16 4.51 15.01
N ASP A 62 -4.65 5.62 15.57
CA ASP A 62 -5.99 6.15 15.29
C ASP A 62 -5.94 6.99 13.99
N ILE A 63 -6.77 6.64 13.00
CA ILE A 63 -6.84 7.33 11.71
C ILE A 63 -7.72 8.58 11.74
N THR A 64 -8.40 8.86 12.84
CA THR A 64 -9.18 10.09 13.05
C THR A 64 -8.34 11.19 13.71
N ALA A 65 -7.33 10.80 14.48
CA ALA A 65 -6.42 11.69 15.19
C ALA A 65 -5.38 12.37 14.28
N LYS A 66 -4.56 13.23 14.89
CA LYS A 66 -3.37 13.82 14.24
C LYS A 66 -2.37 12.69 13.91
N LYS A 67 -1.77 12.76 12.72
CA LYS A 67 -0.70 11.84 12.29
C LYS A 67 0.43 11.79 13.35
N PRO A 68 0.83 10.59 13.82
CA PRO A 68 2.00 10.45 14.69
C PRO A 68 3.33 10.75 13.95
N ASP A 69 4.34 11.25 14.64
CA ASP A 69 5.62 11.63 14.00
C ASP A 69 6.46 10.42 13.54
N ASN A 70 6.22 9.24 14.11
CA ASN A 70 7.00 8.03 13.87
C ASN A 70 6.40 7.10 12.79
N VAL A 71 5.23 7.39 12.24
CA VAL A 71 4.65 6.60 11.14
C VAL A 71 5.27 6.96 9.80
N SER A 72 5.11 6.08 8.82
CA SER A 72 5.60 6.30 7.46
C SER A 72 5.11 7.61 6.82
N ILE A 73 5.87 8.10 5.84
CA ILE A 73 5.41 9.16 4.95
C ILE A 73 4.10 8.77 4.23
N ASP A 74 3.95 7.49 3.84
CA ASP A 74 2.77 6.94 3.14
C ASP A 74 1.52 6.81 4.01
N TYR A 75 1.60 7.10 5.33
CA TYR A 75 0.46 6.98 6.24
C TYR A 75 -0.80 7.68 5.72
N SER A 76 -0.62 8.85 5.11
CA SER A 76 -1.72 9.70 4.72
C SER A 76 -2.45 9.15 3.47
N ILE A 77 -1.71 8.48 2.56
CA ILE A 77 -2.26 7.65 1.48
C ILE A 77 -3.06 6.47 2.05
N HIS A 78 -2.50 5.72 3.00
CA HIS A 78 -3.21 4.60 3.64
C HIS A 78 -4.51 5.06 4.32
N ARG A 79 -4.45 6.17 5.08
CA ARG A 79 -5.59 6.81 5.73
C ARG A 79 -6.68 7.15 4.71
N LYS A 80 -6.32 7.80 3.60
CA LYS A 80 -7.25 8.15 2.53
C LYS A 80 -7.96 6.92 1.98
N ILE A 81 -7.23 5.84 1.71
CA ILE A 81 -7.79 4.59 1.18
C ILE A 81 -8.83 3.99 2.15
N TYR A 82 -8.52 3.93 3.45
CA TYR A 82 -9.47 3.44 4.46
C TYR A 82 -10.71 4.33 4.61
N GLN A 83 -10.57 5.65 4.40
CA GLN A 83 -11.70 6.59 4.45
C GLN A 83 -12.63 6.49 3.23
N LEU A 84 -12.11 6.05 2.08
CA LEU A 84 -12.89 5.91 0.85
C LEU A 84 -13.68 4.59 0.78
N ASP A 85 -13.22 3.54 1.47
CA ASP A 85 -13.92 2.25 1.51
C ASP A 85 -13.64 1.50 2.83
N ASP A 86 -14.65 1.41 3.68
CA ASP A 86 -14.61 0.78 4.99
C ASP A 86 -14.37 -0.74 4.95
N ARG A 87 -14.58 -1.37 3.78
CA ARG A 87 -14.34 -2.79 3.53
C ARG A 87 -12.86 -3.12 3.32
N ILE A 88 -12.01 -2.12 3.10
CA ILE A 88 -10.56 -2.33 2.98
C ILE A 88 -10.01 -2.80 4.32
N LYS A 89 -9.36 -3.98 4.30
CA LYS A 89 -8.73 -4.56 5.49
C LYS A 89 -7.23 -4.35 5.50
N TYR A 90 -6.59 -4.33 4.34
CA TYR A 90 -5.14 -4.20 4.21
C TYR A 90 -4.80 -3.24 3.09
N VAL A 91 -3.72 -2.49 3.27
CA VAL A 91 -3.12 -1.66 2.23
C VAL A 91 -1.65 -2.02 2.17
N ILE A 92 -1.15 -2.26 0.95
CA ILE A 92 0.23 -2.66 0.69
C ILE A 92 0.77 -1.72 -0.38
N HIS A 93 1.91 -1.11 -0.09
CA HIS A 93 2.68 -0.33 -1.03
C HIS A 93 4.01 -1.05 -1.30
N ALA A 94 4.32 -1.25 -2.59
CA ALA A 94 5.53 -1.91 -3.06
C ALA A 94 5.99 -1.27 -4.38
N HIS A 95 7.19 -1.63 -4.83
CA HIS A 95 7.81 -1.18 -6.08
C HIS A 95 8.21 -2.39 -6.97
N PRO A 96 7.26 -3.20 -7.47
CA PRO A 96 7.59 -4.31 -8.35
C PRO A 96 8.31 -3.82 -9.61
N ARG A 97 9.51 -4.35 -9.87
CA ARG A 97 10.43 -3.83 -10.90
C ARG A 97 9.80 -3.71 -12.30
N TYR A 98 8.97 -4.68 -12.68
CA TYR A 98 8.30 -4.67 -13.99
C TYR A 98 7.18 -3.61 -14.08
N ILE A 99 6.48 -3.33 -12.98
CA ILE A 99 5.50 -2.24 -12.94
C ILE A 99 6.22 -0.89 -13.04
N VAL A 100 7.27 -0.69 -12.24
CA VAL A 100 8.07 0.55 -12.31
C VAL A 100 8.63 0.75 -13.71
N LEU A 101 9.21 -0.28 -14.33
CA LEU A 101 9.72 -0.21 -15.70
C LEU A 101 8.60 0.14 -16.70
N ALA A 102 7.43 -0.50 -16.62
CA ALA A 102 6.31 -0.21 -17.50
C ALA A 102 5.86 1.26 -17.38
N THR A 103 5.81 1.81 -16.17
CA THR A 103 5.44 3.21 -15.94
C THR A 103 6.46 4.23 -16.46
N ILE A 104 7.71 3.81 -16.65
CA ILE A 104 8.76 4.65 -17.25
C ILE A 104 8.60 4.67 -18.78
N LEU A 105 8.27 3.52 -19.37
CA LEU A 105 8.25 3.33 -20.82
C LEU A 105 6.92 3.66 -21.48
N HIS A 106 5.82 3.65 -20.72
CA HIS A 106 4.47 3.77 -21.25
C HIS A 106 3.63 4.78 -20.46
N ASP A 107 2.52 5.21 -21.06
CA ASP A 107 1.51 6.04 -20.40
C ASP A 107 0.40 5.22 -19.74
N SER A 108 0.30 3.94 -20.10
CA SER A 108 -0.65 2.94 -19.58
C SER A 108 -0.15 1.52 -19.87
N ILE A 109 -0.78 0.50 -19.27
CA ILE A 109 -0.55 -0.92 -19.59
C ILE A 109 -1.80 -1.50 -20.29
N PRO A 110 -1.71 -1.81 -21.59
CA PRO A 110 -2.83 -2.42 -22.31
C PRO A 110 -3.04 -3.87 -21.89
N LEU A 111 -4.30 -4.30 -21.81
CA LEU A 111 -4.65 -5.68 -21.49
C LEU A 111 -4.52 -6.55 -22.75
N SER A 112 -3.40 -7.26 -22.86
CA SER A 112 -2.98 -7.98 -24.06
C SER A 112 -3.36 -9.46 -24.00
N THR A 113 -3.54 -10.02 -22.81
CA THR A 113 -3.91 -11.42 -22.59
C THR A 113 -5.37 -11.56 -22.13
N PHE A 114 -5.90 -12.79 -22.24
CA PHE A 114 -7.25 -13.10 -21.75
C PHE A 114 -7.34 -12.99 -20.23
N ASP A 115 -6.32 -13.46 -19.51
CA ASP A 115 -6.26 -13.43 -18.05
C ASP A 115 -6.23 -11.99 -17.51
N GLU A 116 -5.46 -11.10 -18.16
CA GLU A 116 -5.44 -9.67 -17.84
C GLU A 116 -6.82 -9.03 -18.01
N LYS A 117 -7.53 -9.34 -19.11
CA LYS A 117 -8.87 -8.82 -19.38
C LYS A 117 -9.89 -9.27 -18.34
N ILE A 118 -9.78 -10.50 -17.84
CA ILE A 118 -10.63 -10.98 -16.74
C ILE A 118 -10.28 -10.26 -15.44
N MET A 119 -8.99 -10.12 -15.15
CA MET A 119 -8.51 -9.59 -13.87
C MET A 119 -8.75 -8.09 -13.73
N PHE A 120 -8.40 -7.30 -14.75
CA PHE A 120 -8.37 -5.84 -14.70
C PHE A 120 -9.56 -5.18 -15.40
N ARG A 121 -10.20 -5.86 -16.37
CA ARG A 121 -11.37 -5.43 -17.17
C ARG A 121 -11.15 -4.23 -18.10
N GLU A 122 -10.32 -3.28 -17.70
CA GLU A 122 -9.96 -2.10 -18.47
C GLU A 122 -8.44 -1.86 -18.42
N GLU A 123 -7.96 -1.04 -19.35
CA GLU A 123 -6.56 -0.63 -19.40
C GLU A 123 -6.07 -0.08 -18.05
N ILE A 124 -4.85 -0.45 -17.67
CA ILE A 124 -4.27 0.00 -16.41
C ILE A 124 -3.63 1.37 -16.64
N HIS A 125 -4.24 2.40 -16.07
CA HIS A 125 -3.73 3.77 -16.09
C HIS A 125 -2.87 4.06 -14.86
N PHE A 126 -1.95 5.01 -15.02
CA PHE A 126 -1.06 5.47 -13.95
C PHE A 126 -1.50 6.84 -13.43
N ILE A 127 -1.36 7.06 -12.13
CA ILE A 127 -1.52 8.39 -11.53
C ILE A 127 -0.17 9.11 -11.62
N HIS A 128 -0.21 10.34 -12.14
CA HIS A 128 0.94 11.23 -12.17
C HIS A 128 0.89 12.17 -10.98
N VAL A 129 2.00 12.29 -10.25
CA VAL A 129 2.18 13.26 -9.16
C VAL A 129 3.56 13.90 -9.29
N ASP A 130 3.67 15.17 -8.90
CA ASP A 130 4.97 15.84 -8.81
C ASP A 130 5.74 15.39 -7.56
N LYS A 131 5.00 15.09 -6.48
CA LYS A 131 5.52 14.57 -5.22
C LYS A 131 4.65 13.42 -4.72
N HIS A 132 5.28 12.33 -4.29
CA HIS A 132 4.60 11.13 -3.79
C HIS A 132 3.51 11.44 -2.74
N GLN A 133 3.76 12.41 -1.84
CA GLN A 133 2.81 12.79 -0.79
C GLN A 133 1.50 13.39 -1.32
N GLU A 134 1.46 13.83 -2.58
CA GLU A 134 0.27 14.41 -3.20
C GLU A 134 -0.68 13.33 -3.73
N LEU A 135 -0.24 12.06 -3.81
CA LEU A 135 -1.05 10.96 -4.31
C LEU A 135 -2.37 10.83 -3.54
N GLU A 136 -2.37 11.08 -2.22
CA GLU A 136 -3.58 11.05 -1.38
C GLU A 136 -4.70 11.97 -1.88
N LYS A 137 -4.36 13.05 -2.58
CA LYS A 137 -5.32 14.04 -3.08
C LYS A 137 -5.98 13.57 -4.37
N LEU A 138 -5.32 12.67 -5.09
CA LEU A 138 -5.75 12.18 -6.41
C LEU A 138 -6.45 10.82 -6.33
N ILE A 139 -6.20 10.02 -5.30
CA ILE A 139 -6.87 8.72 -5.11
C ILE A 139 -8.39 8.93 -5.01
N SER A 140 -9.12 8.26 -5.90
CA SER A 140 -10.57 8.28 -5.99
C SER A 140 -11.21 6.99 -5.42
N GLU A 141 -12.52 7.03 -5.18
CA GLU A 141 -13.28 5.81 -4.84
C GLU A 141 -13.18 4.72 -5.92
N GLN A 142 -13.06 5.12 -7.19
CA GLN A 142 -12.97 4.17 -8.29
C GLN A 142 -11.66 3.37 -8.21
N ASP A 143 -10.56 4.03 -7.85
CA ASP A 143 -9.26 3.38 -7.67
C ASP A 143 -9.30 2.39 -6.49
N VAL A 144 -9.91 2.80 -5.38
CA VAL A 144 -10.08 1.92 -4.22
C VAL A 144 -10.99 0.74 -4.54
N LYS A 145 -12.04 0.92 -5.37
CA LYS A 145 -12.92 -0.17 -5.85
C LYS A 145 -12.16 -1.16 -6.75
N ARG A 146 -11.23 -0.69 -7.59
CA ARG A 146 -10.35 -1.54 -8.43
C ARG A 146 -9.34 -2.36 -7.61
N ARG A 147 -9.05 -1.95 -6.38
CA ARG A 147 -8.11 -2.60 -5.43
C ARG A 147 -6.64 -2.48 -5.81
N TYR A 148 -6.29 -1.59 -6.74
CA TYR A 148 -4.91 -1.21 -7.03
C TYR A 148 -4.84 0.26 -7.47
N ILE A 149 -3.70 0.86 -7.19
CA ILE A 149 -3.30 2.21 -7.63
C ILE A 149 -1.85 2.06 -8.10
N ILE A 150 -1.50 2.65 -9.24
CA ILE A 150 -0.12 2.66 -9.72
C ILE A 150 0.29 4.11 -9.93
N GLU A 151 1.34 4.52 -9.23
CA GLU A 151 1.96 5.83 -9.41
C GLU A 151 3.08 5.76 -10.45
N LYS A 152 3.02 6.66 -11.42
CA LYS A 152 3.99 6.66 -12.51
C LYS A 152 5.40 6.92 -11.99
N ARG A 153 6.36 6.08 -12.39
CA ARG A 153 7.78 6.12 -11.98
C ARG A 153 8.03 5.84 -10.49
N HIS A 154 7.07 5.24 -9.78
CA HIS A 154 7.22 4.94 -8.35
C HIS A 154 6.85 3.48 -8.01
N GLY A 155 5.58 3.10 -8.16
CA GLY A 155 5.12 1.74 -7.85
C GLY A 155 3.60 1.59 -7.79
#